data_AF-A0A520TV39-F1
#
_entry.id   AF-A0A520TV39-F1
#
_cell.length_a   1.000
_cell.length_b   1.000
_cell.length_c   1.000
_cell.angle_alpha   90.00
_cell.angle_beta   90.00
_cell.angle_gamma   90.00
#
_symmetry.space_group_name_H-M   'P 1'
#
loop_
_entity.id
_entity.type
_entity.pdbx_description
1 polymer ?
#
loop_
_entity_poly.entity_id
_entity_poly.type
_entity_poly.pdbx_seq_one_letter_code
_entity_poly.pdbx_strand_id
1 'polypeptide(L)'
;MSNYKFLKLILLFVLISSCAGPATQRLNIDSEALDAETKLQQKLSLQKTKSRYERLQKVGYPILKNSAELCENTINSLGVMFNAYVSSDKYSEIEKEVYEIDDRLLLTYVIPSSSAFKSGLRNNDEIISINDIKDTFDKEKFHKDLEKLRKKSDSLKVVYKREGMEKIATFDPDLICNYPILLVQNDSVNAFANGSQIGITTGMIRFAQKDEELGLVIAHELGHNIMDHISKLRTNSLLGT
;
A
#
# COMPACT_ATOMS: atom_id res chain seq x y z
N MET A 1 -62.16 -18.97 -49.60
CA MET A 1 -60.93 -19.26 -48.81
C MET A 1 -59.78 -18.25 -49.00
N SER A 2 -59.97 -17.12 -49.72
CA SER A 2 -58.90 -16.12 -49.96
C SER A 2 -58.82 -15.04 -48.86
N ASN A 3 -59.96 -14.55 -48.34
CA ASN A 3 -60.01 -13.42 -47.40
C ASN A 3 -59.42 -13.73 -46.01
N TYR A 4 -59.49 -14.98 -45.54
CA TYR A 4 -58.92 -15.37 -44.23
C TYR A 4 -57.38 -15.43 -44.24
N LYS A 5 -56.75 -15.69 -45.39
CA LYS A 5 -55.28 -15.64 -45.51
C LYS A 5 -54.77 -14.21 -45.52
N PHE A 6 -55.50 -13.30 -46.16
CA PHE A 6 -55.15 -11.88 -46.20
C PHE A 6 -55.30 -11.23 -44.81
N LEU A 7 -56.37 -11.57 -44.08
CA LEU A 7 -56.58 -11.08 -42.72
C LEU A 7 -55.53 -11.61 -41.73
N LYS A 8 -55.12 -12.89 -41.87
CA LYS A 8 -54.00 -13.45 -41.09
C LYS A 8 -52.66 -12.78 -41.40
N LEU A 9 -52.42 -12.40 -42.66
CA LEU A 9 -51.19 -11.71 -43.06
C LEU A 9 -51.11 -10.30 -42.47
N ILE A 10 -52.24 -9.57 -42.43
CA ILE A 10 -52.35 -8.25 -41.81
C ILE A 10 -52.17 -8.34 -40.29
N LEU A 11 -52.83 -9.31 -39.64
CA LEU A 11 -52.70 -9.50 -38.19
C LEU A 11 -51.25 -9.87 -37.79
N LEU A 12 -50.56 -10.64 -38.63
CA LEU A 12 -49.14 -10.96 -38.43
C LEU A 12 -48.27 -9.71 -38.60
N PHE A 13 -48.56 -8.83 -39.56
CA PHE A 13 -47.80 -7.58 -39.76
C PHE A 13 -47.95 -6.59 -38.59
N VAL A 14 -49.14 -6.50 -37.99
CA VAL A 14 -49.40 -5.61 -36.84
C VAL A 14 -48.70 -6.10 -35.56
N LEU A 15 -48.48 -7.40 -35.41
CA LEU A 15 -47.77 -7.96 -34.25
C LEU A 15 -46.24 -7.75 -34.31
N ILE A 16 -45.67 -7.46 -35.50
CA ILE A 16 -44.21 -7.31 -35.68
C ILE A 16 -43.78 -5.83 -35.60
N SER A 17 -44.71 -4.87 -35.70
CA SER A 17 -44.40 -3.43 -35.62
C SER A 17 -44.30 -2.87 -34.19
N SER A 18 -44.40 -3.70 -33.15
CA SER A 18 -44.33 -3.28 -31.75
C SER A 18 -42.89 -3.14 -31.19
N CYS A 19 -41.85 -3.20 -32.02
CA CYS A 19 -40.47 -2.93 -31.59
C CYS A 19 -40.18 -1.43 -31.45
N ALA A 20 -41.02 -0.70 -30.72
CA ALA A 20 -40.69 0.62 -30.18
C ALA A 20 -40.43 0.46 -28.67
N GLY A 21 -39.32 -0.19 -28.32
CA GLY A 21 -38.83 -0.17 -26.94
C GLY A 21 -38.53 1.28 -26.52
N PRO A 22 -38.59 1.61 -25.22
CA PRO A 22 -38.24 2.96 -24.77
C PRO A 22 -36.81 3.28 -25.26
N ALA A 23 -36.69 4.31 -26.10
CA ALA A 23 -35.41 4.85 -26.49
C ALA A 23 -34.83 5.56 -25.27
N THR A 24 -33.99 4.85 -24.50
CA THR A 24 -33.27 5.44 -23.38
C THR A 24 -32.44 6.60 -23.93
N GLN A 25 -32.86 7.84 -23.66
CA GLN A 25 -32.04 9.01 -23.98
C GLN A 25 -30.76 8.89 -23.16
N ARG A 26 -29.61 8.86 -23.83
CA ARG A 26 -28.33 9.05 -23.16
C ARG A 26 -28.34 10.45 -22.56
N LEU A 27 -28.05 10.55 -21.27
CA LEU A 27 -27.76 11.81 -20.62
C LEU A 27 -26.61 12.48 -21.39
N ASN A 28 -26.82 13.71 -21.85
CA ASN A 28 -25.75 14.54 -22.39
C ASN A 28 -24.98 15.09 -21.18
N ILE A 29 -23.98 14.35 -20.73
CA ILE A 29 -23.13 14.75 -19.60
C ILE A 29 -22.10 15.74 -20.14
N ASP A 30 -22.02 16.92 -19.51
CA ASP A 30 -20.96 17.89 -19.76
C ASP A 30 -19.58 17.25 -19.54
N SER A 31 -18.72 17.32 -20.55
CA SER A 31 -17.40 16.68 -20.52
C SER A 31 -16.50 17.27 -19.44
N GLU A 32 -16.62 18.57 -19.17
CA GLU A 32 -15.81 19.23 -18.13
C GLU A 32 -16.20 18.74 -16.73
N ALA A 33 -17.51 18.66 -16.45
CA ALA A 33 -18.02 18.06 -15.22
C ALA A 33 -17.60 16.59 -15.06
N LEU A 34 -17.60 15.80 -16.14
CA LEU A 34 -17.18 14.40 -16.11
C LEU A 34 -15.68 14.24 -15.79
N ASP A 35 -14.83 15.08 -16.39
CA ASP A 35 -13.38 15.08 -16.14
C ASP A 35 -13.06 15.51 -14.71
N ALA A 36 -13.78 16.52 -14.18
CA ALA A 36 -13.66 16.96 -12.80
C ALA A 36 -14.03 15.84 -11.81
N GLU A 37 -15.16 15.15 -12.05
CA GLU A 37 -15.59 14.02 -11.23
C GLU A 37 -14.59 12.85 -11.31
N THR A 38 -14.07 12.54 -12.50
CA THR A 38 -13.08 11.47 -12.68
C THR A 38 -11.82 11.74 -11.87
N LYS A 39 -11.30 12.98 -11.91
CA LYS A 39 -10.13 13.39 -11.10
C LYS A 39 -10.42 13.28 -9.61
N LEU A 40 -11.62 13.69 -9.17
CA LEU A 40 -12.04 13.56 -7.77
C LEU A 40 -12.06 12.09 -7.33
N GLN A 41 -12.65 11.20 -8.12
CA GLN A 41 -12.71 9.77 -7.81
C GLN A 41 -11.32 9.12 -7.74
N GLN A 42 -10.41 9.48 -8.66
CA GLN A 42 -9.02 9.01 -8.64
C GLN A 42 -8.29 9.47 -7.37
N LYS A 43 -8.43 10.75 -7.01
CA LYS A 43 -7.87 11.32 -5.77
C LYS A 43 -8.38 10.58 -4.53
N LEU A 44 -9.70 10.39 -4.41
CA LEU A 44 -10.32 9.68 -3.30
C LEU A 44 -9.85 8.22 -3.21
N SER A 45 -9.68 7.55 -4.36
CA SER A 45 -9.18 6.17 -4.43
C SER A 45 -7.74 6.07 -3.92
N LEU A 46 -6.86 6.99 -4.31
CA LEU A 46 -5.48 7.05 -3.84
C LEU A 46 -5.40 7.37 -2.35
N GLN A 47 -6.19 8.35 -1.85
CA GLN A 47 -6.27 8.67 -0.42
C GLN A 47 -6.72 7.46 0.40
N LYS A 48 -7.71 6.71 -0.09
CA LYS A 48 -8.17 5.47 0.55
C LYS A 48 -7.09 4.39 0.54
N THR A 49 -6.32 4.28 -0.54
CA THR A 49 -5.18 3.36 -0.65
C THR A 49 -4.09 3.72 0.36
N LYS A 50 -3.71 5.01 0.45
CA LYS A 50 -2.77 5.53 1.44
C LYS A 50 -3.20 5.18 2.87
N SER A 51 -4.44 5.53 3.24
CA SER A 51 -4.99 5.24 4.59
C SER A 51 -5.01 3.75 4.92
N ARG A 52 -5.36 2.88 3.95
CA ARG A 52 -5.32 1.42 4.14
C ARG A 52 -3.90 0.92 4.38
N TYR A 53 -2.93 1.45 3.64
CA TYR A 53 -1.54 1.06 3.80
C TYR A 53 -0.96 1.54 5.13
N GLU A 54 -1.28 2.77 5.55
CA GLU A 54 -0.91 3.28 6.88
C GLU A 54 -1.49 2.43 8.01
N ARG A 55 -2.78 2.05 7.92
CA ARG A 55 -3.42 1.13 8.87
C ARG A 55 -2.69 -0.21 8.89
N LEU A 56 -2.37 -0.76 7.72
CA LEU A 56 -1.67 -2.03 7.58
C LEU A 56 -0.30 -1.99 8.27
N GLN A 57 0.48 -0.93 8.05
CA GLN A 57 1.78 -0.74 8.73
C GLN A 57 1.60 -0.52 10.23
N LYS A 58 0.58 0.26 10.66
CA LYS A 58 0.27 0.48 12.08
C LYS A 58 0.06 -0.82 12.84
N VAL A 59 -0.70 -1.75 12.24
CA VAL A 59 -1.06 -3.04 12.86
C VAL A 59 0.08 -4.05 12.73
N GLY A 60 0.69 -4.14 11.54
CA GLY A 60 1.68 -5.16 11.25
C GLY A 60 3.06 -4.92 11.87
N TYR A 61 3.48 -3.66 12.00
CA TYR A 61 4.81 -3.32 12.51
C TYR A 61 5.11 -3.88 13.92
N PRO A 62 4.25 -3.71 14.94
CA PRO A 62 4.52 -4.30 16.24
C PRO A 62 4.56 -5.84 16.20
N ILE A 63 3.82 -6.49 15.28
CA ILE A 63 3.86 -7.95 15.11
C ILE A 63 5.23 -8.37 14.57
N LEU A 64 5.71 -7.72 13.50
CA LEU A 64 7.03 -8.00 12.93
C LEU A 64 8.17 -7.72 13.91
N LYS A 65 8.05 -6.65 14.71
CA LYS A 65 9.04 -6.28 15.73
C LYS A 65 9.10 -7.28 16.88
N ASN A 66 7.96 -7.60 17.48
CA ASN A 66 7.92 -8.49 18.64
C ASN A 66 8.16 -9.97 18.28
N SER A 67 8.11 -10.31 16.99
CA SER A 67 8.45 -11.65 16.49
C SER A 67 9.91 -11.77 16.05
N ALA A 68 10.71 -10.71 16.12
CA ALA A 68 12.06 -10.67 15.55
C ALA A 68 12.99 -11.78 16.09
N GLU A 69 12.84 -12.18 17.36
CA GLU A 69 13.61 -13.28 17.97
C GLU A 69 13.29 -14.65 17.38
N LEU A 70 12.11 -14.81 16.77
CA LEU A 70 11.68 -16.04 16.10
C LEU A 70 12.07 -16.05 14.60
N CYS A 71 12.61 -14.95 14.08
CA CYS A 71 12.89 -14.76 12.67
C CYS A 71 14.38 -14.86 12.40
N GLU A 72 14.78 -15.71 11.44
CA GLU A 72 16.16 -15.71 10.95
C GLU A 72 16.42 -14.54 10.00
N ASN A 73 15.45 -14.23 9.14
CA ASN A 73 15.51 -13.09 8.23
C ASN A 73 15.00 -11.82 8.94
N THR A 74 15.93 -11.01 9.42
CA THR A 74 15.66 -9.75 10.13
C THR A 74 16.29 -8.55 9.44
N ILE A 75 15.79 -7.36 9.77
CA ILE A 75 16.33 -6.09 9.29
C ILE A 75 16.12 -5.00 10.33
N ASN A 76 17.01 -4.01 10.37
CA ASN A 76 16.83 -2.83 11.19
C ASN A 76 15.91 -1.85 10.45
N SER A 77 14.72 -1.63 11.00
CA SER A 77 13.69 -0.77 10.43
C SER A 77 13.72 0.61 11.06
N LEU A 78 13.58 1.64 10.22
CA LEU A 78 13.41 3.02 10.69
C LEU A 78 12.01 3.24 11.26
N GLY A 79 11.01 2.51 10.78
CA GLY A 79 9.61 2.72 11.18
C GLY A 79 9.00 4.03 10.67
N VAL A 80 9.37 4.43 9.46
CA VAL A 80 8.86 5.61 8.74
C VAL A 80 8.55 5.28 7.28
N MET A 81 7.72 6.11 6.65
CA MET A 81 7.44 6.10 5.22
C MET A 81 7.75 7.47 4.62
N PHE A 82 8.17 7.47 3.36
CA PHE A 82 8.56 8.69 2.64
C PHE A 82 7.51 9.06 1.58
N ASN A 83 7.48 10.32 1.15
CA ASN A 83 6.63 10.79 0.06
C ASN A 83 7.07 10.23 -1.30
N ALA A 84 8.37 10.16 -1.54
CA ALA A 84 8.95 9.78 -2.82
C ALA A 84 9.98 8.67 -2.67
N TYR A 85 9.89 7.68 -3.55
CA TYR A 85 10.86 6.58 -3.67
C TYR A 85 11.65 6.59 -4.97
N VAL A 86 11.12 7.28 -5.98
CA VAL A 86 11.74 7.50 -7.28
C VAL A 86 11.67 8.98 -7.64
N SER A 87 12.22 9.36 -8.79
CA SER A 87 12.16 10.75 -9.28
C SER A 87 10.71 11.21 -9.51
N SER A 88 10.45 12.50 -9.25
CA SER A 88 9.09 13.07 -9.22
C SER A 88 8.36 12.97 -10.57
N ASP A 89 9.09 12.95 -11.68
CA ASP A 89 8.58 12.78 -13.04
C ASP A 89 7.93 11.42 -13.31
N LYS A 90 8.22 10.40 -12.49
CA LYS A 90 7.62 9.06 -12.60
C LYS A 90 6.23 8.95 -11.98
N TYR A 91 5.77 9.99 -11.28
CA TYR A 91 4.45 10.02 -10.64
C TYR A 91 3.47 10.85 -11.46
N SER A 92 2.21 10.43 -11.49
CA SER A 92 1.12 11.24 -12.04
C SER A 92 0.85 12.47 -11.18
N GLU A 93 0.23 13.51 -11.76
CA GLU A 93 -0.09 14.75 -11.02
C GLU A 93 -0.98 14.50 -9.79
N ILE A 94 -1.91 13.54 -9.88
CA ILE A 94 -2.79 13.20 -8.75
C ILE A 94 -2.01 12.46 -7.65
N GLU A 95 -1.05 11.60 -8.02
CA GLU A 95 -0.16 10.98 -7.04
C GLU A 95 0.71 12.00 -6.35
N LYS A 96 1.25 12.98 -7.10
CA LYS A 96 2.02 14.08 -6.52
C LYS A 96 1.22 14.86 -5.51
N GLU A 97 -0.03 15.17 -5.83
CA GLU A 97 -0.95 15.86 -4.92
C GLU A 97 -1.27 15.02 -3.67
N VAL A 98 -1.61 13.74 -3.83
CA VAL A 98 -2.05 12.87 -2.71
C VAL A 98 -0.90 12.46 -1.76
N TYR A 99 0.28 12.24 -2.33
CA TYR A 99 1.46 11.80 -1.58
C TYR A 99 2.42 12.94 -1.23
N GLU A 100 2.09 14.19 -1.59
CA GLU A 100 2.92 15.39 -1.37
C GLU A 100 4.32 15.22 -1.99
N ILE A 101 4.36 14.76 -3.25
CA ILE A 101 5.61 14.52 -3.98
C ILE A 101 6.06 15.82 -4.62
N ASP A 102 7.12 16.37 -4.08
CA ASP A 102 7.90 17.46 -4.66
C ASP A 102 9.41 17.13 -4.50
N ASP A 103 10.28 18.13 -4.65
CA ASP A 103 11.73 17.91 -4.56
C ASP A 103 12.20 17.54 -3.13
N ARG A 104 11.39 17.85 -2.12
CA ARG A 104 11.69 17.58 -0.71
C ARG A 104 11.41 16.13 -0.38
N LEU A 105 12.27 15.54 0.45
CA LEU A 105 12.02 14.23 1.02
C LEU A 105 11.25 14.39 2.35
N LEU A 106 9.95 14.09 2.33
CA LEU A 106 9.08 14.23 3.50
C LEU A 106 8.77 12.86 4.12
N LEU A 107 8.61 12.82 5.44
CA LEU A 107 7.99 11.68 6.12
C LEU A 107 6.47 11.76 5.94
N THR A 108 5.87 10.80 5.22
CA THR A 108 4.40 10.73 5.02
C THR A 108 3.69 9.92 6.10
N TYR A 109 4.43 9.10 6.83
CA TYR A 109 3.92 8.38 7.97
C TYR A 109 5.06 7.98 8.90
N VAL A 110 4.86 8.19 10.20
CA VAL A 110 5.78 7.72 11.24
C VAL A 110 5.01 6.71 12.08
N ILE A 111 5.46 5.45 12.08
CA ILE A 111 4.72 4.34 12.66
C ILE A 111 4.65 4.52 14.18
N PRO A 112 3.47 4.63 14.81
CA PRO A 112 3.35 5.02 16.23
C PRO A 112 4.12 4.14 17.22
N SER A 113 4.27 2.85 16.94
CA SER A 113 5.00 1.90 17.80
C SER A 113 6.51 1.89 17.57
N SER A 114 7.03 2.67 16.61
CA SER A 114 8.44 2.63 16.21
C SER A 114 9.35 3.48 17.10
N SER A 115 10.64 3.18 17.08
CA SER A 115 11.67 4.01 17.72
C SER A 115 11.79 5.40 17.08
N ALA A 116 11.50 5.54 15.78
CA ALA A 116 11.40 6.86 15.13
C ALA A 116 10.26 7.71 15.69
N PHE A 117 9.09 7.14 15.99
CA PHE A 117 8.01 7.90 16.62
C PHE A 117 8.43 8.38 18.02
N LYS A 118 9.05 7.49 18.80
CA LYS A 118 9.54 7.79 20.15
C LYS A 118 10.63 8.86 20.17
N SER A 119 11.44 8.96 19.10
CA SER A 119 12.49 9.98 18.98
C SER A 119 11.98 11.39 18.68
N GLY A 120 10.69 11.53 18.36
CA GLY A 120 10.05 12.83 18.11
C GLY A 120 9.81 13.14 16.63
N LEU A 121 10.19 12.24 15.71
CA LEU A 121 9.84 12.37 14.29
C LEU A 121 8.32 12.30 14.10
N ARG A 122 7.79 13.09 13.17
CA ARG A 122 6.36 13.21 12.89
C ARG A 122 6.13 13.26 11.38
N ASN A 123 4.86 13.10 11.01
CA ASN A 123 4.41 13.34 9.66
C ASN A 123 4.79 14.77 9.21
N ASN A 124 5.14 14.92 7.93
CA ASN A 124 5.58 16.14 7.26
C ASN A 124 6.93 16.71 7.72
N ASP A 125 7.72 15.94 8.48
CA ASP A 125 9.13 16.29 8.67
C ASP A 125 9.89 16.17 7.35
N GLU A 126 10.62 17.22 6.99
CA GLU A 126 11.50 17.24 5.82
C GLU A 126 12.87 16.67 6.20
N ILE A 127 13.25 15.55 5.60
CA ILE A 127 14.50 14.86 5.89
C ILE A 127 15.64 15.49 5.10
N ILE A 128 16.66 15.94 5.84
CA ILE A 128 17.89 16.51 5.27
C ILE A 128 18.97 15.43 5.17
N SER A 129 19.14 14.62 6.21
CA SER A 129 20.06 13.49 6.19
C SER A 129 19.75 12.43 7.25
N ILE A 130 20.21 11.21 7.00
CA ILE A 130 20.21 10.09 7.95
C ILE A 130 21.64 9.55 8.02
N ASN A 131 22.30 9.72 9.16
CA ASN A 131 23.75 9.51 9.32
C ASN A 131 24.52 10.27 8.22
N ASP A 132 25.35 9.56 7.45
CA ASP A 132 26.14 10.13 6.35
C ASP A 132 25.38 10.21 5.02
N ILE A 133 24.12 9.74 4.98
CA ILE A 133 23.29 9.75 3.78
C ILE A 133 22.51 11.05 3.75
N LYS A 134 22.88 11.93 2.83
CA LYS A 134 22.14 13.19 2.59
C LYS A 134 21.00 12.96 1.61
N ASP A 135 19.90 13.67 1.79
CA ASP A 135 18.89 13.78 0.75
C ASP A 135 19.53 14.38 -0.51
N THR A 136 19.19 13.79 -1.66
CA THR A 136 19.62 14.28 -2.97
C THR A 136 18.43 14.29 -3.92
N PHE A 137 18.57 14.90 -5.09
CA PHE A 137 17.54 14.81 -6.14
C PHE A 137 17.35 13.36 -6.62
N ASP A 138 18.37 12.50 -6.48
CA ASP A 138 18.28 11.09 -6.81
C ASP A 138 17.69 10.30 -5.62
N LYS A 139 16.35 10.24 -5.59
CA LYS A 139 15.61 9.51 -4.55
C LYS A 139 15.90 8.01 -4.58
N GLU A 140 16.13 7.42 -5.75
CA GLU A 140 16.45 5.99 -5.87
C GLU A 140 17.79 5.66 -5.20
N LYS A 141 18.81 6.50 -5.44
CA LYS A 141 20.11 6.35 -4.77
C LYS A 141 19.99 6.53 -3.27
N PHE A 142 19.22 7.53 -2.80
CA PHE A 142 18.96 7.73 -1.37
C PHE A 142 18.41 6.47 -0.71
N HIS A 143 17.34 5.89 -1.27
CA HIS A 143 16.72 4.68 -0.73
C HIS A 143 17.65 3.47 -0.81
N LYS A 144 18.41 3.32 -1.89
CA LYS A 144 19.40 2.24 -2.02
C LYS A 144 20.50 2.32 -0.96
N ASP A 145 20.98 3.53 -0.65
CA ASP A 145 21.98 3.72 0.40
C ASP A 145 21.36 3.52 1.79
N LEU A 146 20.11 3.92 2.00
CA LEU A 146 19.38 3.67 3.23
C LEU A 146 19.17 2.16 3.47
N GLU A 147 18.84 1.39 2.45
CA GLU A 147 18.74 -0.08 2.55
C GLU A 147 20.06 -0.75 2.97
N LYS A 148 21.21 -0.19 2.56
CA LYS A 148 22.52 -0.68 3.04
C LYS A 148 22.74 -0.34 4.50
N LEU A 149 22.34 0.85 4.93
CA LEU A 149 22.45 1.28 6.33
C LEU A 149 21.61 0.39 7.24
N ARG A 150 20.41 0.00 6.82
CA ARG A 150 19.49 -0.89 7.55
C ARG A 150 20.03 -2.29 7.84
N LYS A 151 21.08 -2.73 7.15
CA LYS A 151 21.79 -3.99 7.45
C LYS A 151 22.70 -3.89 8.67
N LYS A 152 22.98 -2.67 9.14
CA LYS A 152 23.78 -2.40 10.34
C LYS A 152 22.86 -2.04 11.49
N SER A 153 23.29 -2.33 12.71
CA SER A 153 22.57 -2.01 13.96
C SER A 153 23.07 -0.70 14.59
N ASP A 154 23.59 0.23 13.77
CA ASP A 154 24.13 1.50 14.25
C ASP A 154 22.99 2.44 14.66
N SER A 155 23.21 3.26 15.69
CA SER A 155 22.26 4.32 16.06
C SER A 155 22.07 5.29 14.89
N LEU A 156 20.83 5.72 14.66
CA LEU A 156 20.47 6.62 13.59
C LEU A 156 20.41 8.05 14.11
N LYS A 157 21.14 8.96 13.45
CA LYS A 157 21.03 10.41 13.59
C LYS A 157 20.31 10.97 12.37
N VAL A 158 19.07 11.40 12.57
CA VAL A 158 18.23 12.02 11.54
C VAL A 158 18.27 13.52 11.72
N VAL A 159 18.75 14.23 10.69
CA VAL A 159 18.64 15.69 10.59
C VAL A 159 17.42 15.99 9.75
N TYR A 160 16.50 16.77 10.30
CA TYR A 160 15.23 17.08 9.67
C TYR A 160 14.83 18.53 9.91
N LYS A 161 13.92 19.04 9.09
CA LYS A 161 13.37 20.37 9.20
C LYS A 161 11.88 20.29 9.50
N ARG A 162 11.44 21.05 10.51
CA ARG A 162 10.02 21.22 10.85
C ARG A 162 9.75 22.71 11.04
N GLU A 163 8.76 23.23 10.30
CA GLU A 163 8.38 24.65 10.37
C GLU A 163 9.55 25.60 10.12
N GLY A 164 10.42 25.27 9.16
CA GLY A 164 11.58 26.11 8.83
C GLY A 164 12.83 25.84 9.68
N MET A 165 12.70 25.18 10.83
CA MET A 165 13.81 24.96 11.77
C MET A 165 14.42 23.57 11.64
N GLU A 166 15.75 23.51 11.56
CA GLU A 166 16.50 22.26 11.61
C GLU A 166 16.51 21.68 13.02
N LYS A 167 16.29 20.37 13.11
CA LYS A 167 16.22 19.58 14.33
C LYS A 167 16.94 18.26 14.12
N ILE A 168 17.30 17.62 15.22
CA ILE A 168 17.99 16.33 15.22
C ILE A 168 17.18 15.35 16.06
N ALA A 169 16.97 14.15 15.52
CA ALA A 169 16.45 13.01 16.25
C ALA A 169 17.50 11.90 16.23
N THR A 170 17.76 11.28 17.39
CA THR A 170 18.68 10.15 17.52
C THR A 170 17.95 8.97 18.13
N PHE A 171 18.06 7.79 17.52
CA PHE A 171 17.43 6.56 18.01
C PHE A 171 18.07 5.31 17.40
N ASP A 172 18.00 4.21 18.12
CA ASP A 172 18.36 2.91 17.59
C ASP A 172 17.22 2.37 16.72
N PRO A 173 17.51 1.83 15.53
CA PRO A 173 16.48 1.26 14.67
C PRO A 173 15.86 0.01 15.30
N ASP A 174 14.60 -0.25 14.98
CA ASP A 174 13.91 -1.44 15.49
C ASP A 174 14.30 -2.68 14.68
N LEU A 175 14.85 -3.70 15.33
CA LEU A 175 15.01 -5.01 14.71
C LEU A 175 13.62 -5.64 14.48
N ILE A 176 13.30 -5.97 13.23
CA ILE A 176 12.03 -6.59 12.84
C ILE A 176 12.26 -7.80 11.94
N CYS A 177 11.28 -8.70 11.87
CA CYS A 177 11.21 -9.70 10.81
C CYS A 177 11.15 -9.03 9.44
N ASN A 178 12.03 -9.44 8.51
CA ASN A 178 12.16 -8.85 7.19
C ASN A 178 11.22 -9.53 6.16
N TYR A 179 9.93 -9.51 6.46
CA TYR A 179 8.85 -9.92 5.55
C TYR A 179 7.93 -8.72 5.30
N PRO A 180 8.18 -7.92 4.25
CA PRO A 180 7.38 -6.73 3.97
C PRO A 180 5.89 -7.06 3.83
N ILE A 181 5.05 -6.23 4.43
CA ILE A 181 3.59 -6.37 4.35
C ILE A 181 3.09 -5.46 3.23
N LEU A 182 2.55 -6.08 2.18
CA LEU A 182 2.10 -5.40 0.97
C LEU A 182 0.57 -5.29 0.94
N LEU A 183 0.09 -4.13 0.51
CA LEU A 183 -1.30 -3.94 0.17
C LEU A 183 -1.56 -4.44 -1.26
N VAL A 184 -2.46 -5.40 -1.41
CA VAL A 184 -2.84 -5.98 -2.69
C VAL A 184 -4.21 -5.44 -3.11
N GLN A 185 -4.26 -4.76 -4.26
CA GLN A 185 -5.51 -4.21 -4.82
C GLN A 185 -6.38 -5.35 -5.38
N ASN A 186 -7.16 -5.98 -4.51
CA ASN A 186 -8.07 -7.07 -4.84
C ASN A 186 -9.22 -7.08 -3.82
N ASP A 187 -10.45 -7.21 -4.30
CA ASP A 187 -11.65 -7.15 -3.47
C ASP A 187 -12.02 -8.46 -2.76
N SER A 188 -11.32 -9.55 -3.09
CA SER A 188 -11.47 -10.83 -2.40
C SER A 188 -11.02 -10.71 -0.94
N VAL A 189 -11.68 -11.43 -0.03
CA VAL A 189 -11.22 -11.54 1.36
C VAL A 189 -10.10 -12.58 1.40
N ASN A 190 -8.86 -12.14 1.21
CA ASN A 190 -7.70 -13.03 1.16
C ASN A 190 -6.43 -12.40 1.76
N ALA A 191 -5.52 -13.26 2.23
CA ALA A 191 -4.17 -12.93 2.66
C ALA A 191 -3.24 -14.08 2.24
N PHE A 192 -1.94 -13.81 2.08
CA PHE A 192 -0.98 -14.86 1.77
C PHE A 192 0.43 -14.54 2.24
N ALA A 193 1.19 -15.60 2.44
CA ALA A 193 2.64 -15.61 2.63
C ALA A 193 3.30 -16.37 1.47
N ASN A 194 4.49 -15.95 1.05
CA ASN A 194 5.22 -16.59 -0.08
C ASN A 194 6.69 -16.90 0.23
N GLY A 195 7.09 -16.83 1.50
CA GLY A 195 8.45 -17.02 1.98
C GLY A 195 9.32 -15.77 1.99
N SER A 196 8.87 -14.64 1.41
CA SER A 196 9.61 -13.37 1.40
C SER A 196 8.78 -12.13 1.79
N GLN A 197 7.45 -12.19 1.66
CA GLN A 197 6.54 -11.08 1.94
C GLN A 197 5.19 -11.60 2.43
N ILE A 198 4.38 -10.69 2.97
CA ILE A 198 2.99 -10.92 3.37
C ILE A 198 2.10 -10.05 2.49
N GLY A 199 1.17 -10.63 1.76
CA GLY A 199 0.20 -9.91 0.93
C GLY A 199 -1.16 -9.84 1.61
N ILE A 200 -1.66 -8.63 1.86
CA ILE A 200 -3.02 -8.40 2.41
C ILE A 200 -3.87 -7.68 1.37
N THR A 201 -5.00 -8.27 1.02
CA THR A 201 -5.93 -7.69 0.02
C THR A 201 -6.73 -6.51 0.57
N THR A 202 -7.16 -5.60 -0.29
CA THR A 202 -8.10 -4.53 0.10
C THR A 202 -9.46 -5.07 0.54
N GLY A 203 -9.86 -6.26 0.07
CA GLY A 203 -11.01 -7.01 0.58
C GLY A 203 -10.82 -7.43 2.03
N MET A 204 -9.66 -8.01 2.37
CA MET A 204 -9.33 -8.39 3.75
C MET A 204 -9.30 -7.19 4.71
N ILE A 205 -8.72 -6.05 4.32
CA ILE A 205 -8.72 -4.84 5.15
C ILE A 205 -10.13 -4.32 5.44
N ARG A 206 -11.07 -4.46 4.48
CA ARG A 206 -12.48 -4.08 4.70
C ARG A 206 -13.21 -5.08 5.59
N PHE A 207 -12.87 -6.37 5.48
CA PHE A 207 -13.46 -7.45 6.25
C PHE A 207 -13.03 -7.39 7.73
N ALA A 208 -11.74 -7.22 7.99
CA ALA A 208 -11.19 -7.03 9.33
C ALA A 208 -11.46 -5.59 9.81
N GLN A 209 -12.61 -5.38 10.44
CA GLN A 209 -13.05 -4.05 10.89
C GLN A 209 -12.22 -3.55 12.06
N LYS A 210 -11.71 -4.47 12.89
CA LYS A 210 -10.85 -4.15 14.04
C LYS A 210 -9.38 -4.41 13.74
N ASP A 211 -8.50 -3.67 14.39
CA ASP A 211 -7.06 -3.80 14.21
C ASP A 211 -6.54 -5.13 14.76
N GLU A 212 -7.18 -5.67 15.79
CA GLU A 212 -6.86 -6.98 16.37
C GLU A 212 -7.18 -8.12 15.40
N GLU A 213 -8.28 -8.02 14.66
CA GLU A 213 -8.67 -9.00 13.62
C GLU A 213 -7.67 -8.99 12.48
N LEU A 214 -7.28 -7.80 12.02
CA LEU A 214 -6.24 -7.63 11.00
C LEU A 214 -4.89 -8.12 11.50
N GLY A 215 -4.57 -7.86 12.77
CA GLY A 215 -3.35 -8.32 13.42
C GLY A 215 -3.26 -9.85 13.49
N LEU A 216 -4.37 -10.52 13.80
CA LEU A 216 -4.43 -11.99 13.78
C LEU A 216 -4.11 -12.55 12.39
N VAL A 217 -4.67 -11.97 11.32
CA VAL A 217 -4.39 -12.37 9.94
C VAL A 217 -2.90 -12.17 9.61
N ILE A 218 -2.35 -10.99 9.92
CA ILE A 218 -0.92 -10.71 9.66
C ILE A 218 -0.01 -11.66 10.43
N ALA A 219 -0.32 -11.93 11.71
CA ALA A 219 0.44 -12.86 12.54
C ALA A 219 0.39 -14.30 11.99
N HIS A 220 -0.78 -14.72 11.48
CA HIS A 220 -0.93 -16.02 10.82
C HIS A 220 -0.03 -16.15 9.59
N GLU A 221 -0.06 -15.15 8.70
CA GLU A 221 0.79 -15.15 7.49
C GLU A 221 2.28 -15.03 7.82
N LEU A 222 2.65 -14.25 8.85
CA LEU A 222 4.02 -14.20 9.34
C LEU A 222 4.47 -15.56 9.84
N GLY A 223 3.61 -16.29 10.55
CA GLY A 223 3.86 -17.65 11.01
C GLY A 223 4.21 -18.59 9.86
N HIS A 224 3.46 -18.54 8.75
CA HIS A 224 3.80 -19.30 7.54
C HIS A 224 5.19 -18.95 7.01
N ASN A 225 5.50 -17.66 6.89
CA ASN A 225 6.83 -17.23 6.44
C ASN A 225 7.95 -17.74 7.36
N ILE A 226 7.81 -17.61 8.68
CA ILE A 226 8.82 -18.09 9.64
C ILE A 226 8.98 -19.62 9.56
N MET A 227 7.87 -20.35 9.55
CA MET A 227 7.88 -21.82 9.61
C MET A 227 8.27 -22.48 8.28
N ASP A 228 7.95 -21.88 7.13
CA ASP A 228 8.38 -22.39 5.82
C ASP A 228 9.89 -22.22 5.58
N HIS A 229 10.56 -21.35 6.32
CA HIS A 229 12.03 -21.37 6.40
C HIS A 229 12.53 -22.55 7.26
N ILE A 230 11.86 -22.85 8.38
CA ILE A 230 12.22 -23.99 9.25
C ILE A 230 11.99 -25.33 8.53
N SER A 231 10.94 -25.49 7.73
CA SER A 231 10.70 -26.71 6.95
C SER A 231 11.81 -26.92 5.90
N LYS A 232 12.26 -25.85 5.23
CA LYS A 232 13.41 -25.88 4.30
C LYS A 232 14.74 -26.20 5.00
N LEU A 233 14.94 -25.78 6.25
CA LEU A 233 16.10 -26.18 7.06
C LEU A 233 16.07 -27.66 7.46
N ARG A 234 14.88 -28.20 7.77
CA ARG A 234 14.73 -29.63 8.09
C ARG A 234 14.97 -30.54 6.89
N THR A 235 14.68 -30.09 5.66
CA THR A 235 14.93 -30.88 4.44
C THR A 235 16.43 -31.10 4.16
N ASN A 236 17.33 -30.22 4.62
CA ASN A 236 18.79 -30.43 4.51
C ASN A 236 19.40 -31.30 5.62
N SER A 237 18.61 -31.70 6.62
CA SER A 237 18.98 -32.69 7.65
C SER A 237 18.37 -34.08 7.38
N LEU A 238 17.68 -34.26 6.25
CA LEU A 238 17.00 -35.50 5.83
C LEU A 238 17.57 -36.05 4.51
N LEU A 239 18.90 -35.98 4.35
CA LEU A 239 19.69 -37.04 3.71
C LEU A 239 20.05 -38.06 4.84
N GLY A 240 19.10 -38.76 5.46
CA GLY A 240 18.57 -39.99 4.90
C GLY A 240 17.45 -39.79 3.88
N THR A 241 17.70 -39.91 2.58
CA THR A 241 18.78 -40.59 1.85
C THR A 241 19.59 -39.66 0.97
#